data_AF-A0A7C6GN92-F1
#
_entry.id   AF-A0A7C6GN92-F1
#
_cell.length_a   1.000
_cell.length_b   1.000
_cell.length_c   1.000
_cell.angle_alpha   90.00
_cell.angle_beta   90.00
_cell.angle_gamma   90.00
#
_symmetry.space_group_name_H-M   'P 1'
#
loop_
_entity.id
_entity.type
_entity.pdbx_description
1 polymer ?
#
loop_
_entity_poly.entity_id
_entity_poly.type
_entity_poly.pdbx_seq_one_letter_code
_entity_poly.pdbx_strand_id
1 'polypeptide(L)' 'VGTEENLEVTAEGGSLVALPAGTSLAEIVRALNAVGATPQDIINLIIAIDQAGALYGVLEIR' A
#
# COMPACT_ATOMS: atom_id res chain seq x y z
N VAL A 1 -14.27 -14.53 -31.89
CA VAL A 1 -15.06 -13.95 -30.79
C VAL A 1 -14.24 -14.13 -29.53
N GLY A 2 -13.62 -13.05 -29.04
CA GLY A 2 -12.77 -13.08 -27.85
C GLY A 2 -13.64 -13.05 -26.60
N THR A 3 -13.34 -13.91 -25.64
CA THR A 3 -14.08 -14.00 -24.38
C THR A 3 -13.62 -12.87 -23.45
N GLU A 4 -14.49 -11.91 -23.23
CA GLU A 4 -14.33 -10.87 -22.20
C GLU A 4 -14.53 -11.55 -20.84
N GLU A 5 -13.43 -11.90 -20.17
CA GLU A 5 -13.49 -12.40 -18.79
C GLU A 5 -13.89 -11.22 -17.89
N ASN A 6 -15.18 -11.18 -17.54
CA ASN A 6 -15.71 -10.24 -16.57
C ASN A 6 -15.15 -10.60 -15.19
N LEU A 7 -14.00 -10.01 -14.85
CA LEU A 7 -13.38 -10.13 -13.53
C LEU A 7 -14.28 -9.39 -12.51
N GLU A 8 -15.23 -10.12 -11.94
CA GLU A 8 -16.02 -9.67 -10.82
C GLU A 8 -15.12 -9.62 -9.57
N VAL A 9 -14.54 -8.44 -9.31
CA VAL A 9 -13.70 -8.21 -8.13
C VAL A 9 -14.60 -8.19 -6.90
N THR A 10 -14.79 -9.36 -6.30
CA THR A 10 -15.44 -9.50 -5.01
C THR A 10 -14.44 -9.07 -3.94
N ALA A 11 -14.46 -7.79 -3.57
CA ALA A 11 -13.69 -7.29 -2.44
C ALA A 11 -14.38 -7.77 -1.15
N GLU A 12 -13.93 -8.90 -0.61
CA GLU A 12 -14.26 -9.32 0.75
C GLU A 12 -13.89 -8.17 1.70
N GLY A 13 -14.85 -7.71 2.50
CA GLY A 13 -14.78 -6.44 3.24
C GLY A 13 -13.55 -6.33 4.14
N GLY A 14 -12.49 -5.72 3.60
CA GLY A 14 -11.29 -5.35 4.35
C GLY A 14 -11.56 -4.18 5.28
N SER A 15 -10.83 -4.11 6.39
CA SER A 15 -10.88 -2.97 7.30
C SER A 15 -10.32 -1.73 6.60
N LEU A 16 -11.18 -0.72 6.36
CA LEU A 16 -10.75 0.56 5.82
C LEU A 16 -10.12 1.40 6.94
N VAL A 17 -8.84 1.73 6.80
CA VAL A 17 -8.14 2.65 7.69
C VAL A 17 -8.15 4.04 7.07
N ALA A 18 -8.72 5.03 7.77
CA ALA A 18 -8.64 6.42 7.34
C ALA A 18 -7.25 6.98 7.63
N LEU A 19 -6.54 7.43 6.59
CA LEU A 19 -5.28 8.15 6.74
C LEU A 19 -5.51 9.66 6.59
N PRO A 20 -5.27 10.47 7.64
CA PRO A 20 -5.34 11.91 7.52
C PRO A 20 -4.27 12.47 6.58
N ALA A 21 -4.52 13.65 6.02
CA ALA A 21 -3.50 14.36 5.23
C ALA A 21 -2.27 14.67 6.10
N GLY A 22 -1.07 14.54 5.52
CA GLY A 22 0.19 14.73 6.26
C GLY A 22 0.57 13.57 7.19
N THR A 23 -0.06 12.40 7.06
CA THR A 23 0.34 11.19 7.79
C THR A 23 1.81 10.86 7.49
N SER A 24 2.58 10.57 8.54
CA SER A 24 3.98 10.18 8.40
C SER A 24 4.13 8.77 7.82
N LEU A 25 5.25 8.49 7.16
CA LEU A 25 5.56 7.15 6.67
C LEU A 25 5.53 6.09 7.79
N ALA A 26 5.97 6.45 9.00
CA ALA A 26 5.93 5.57 10.16
C ALA A 26 4.51 5.18 10.57
N GLU A 27 3.56 6.11 10.48
CA GLU A 27 2.14 5.85 10.75
C GLU A 27 1.52 4.95 9.67
N ILE A 28 1.85 5.17 8.40
CA ILE A 28 1.44 4.30 7.28
C ILE A 28 1.90 2.86 7.52
N VAL A 29 3.18 2.67 7.86
CA VAL A 29 3.76 1.35 8.12
C VAL A 29 3.11 0.68 9.33
N ARG A 30 2.81 1.44 10.40
CA ARG A 30 2.09 0.90 11.58
C ARG A 30 0.69 0.44 11.21
N ALA A 31 -0.06 1.24 10.45
CA ALA A 31 -1.40 0.89 10.01
C ALA A 31 -1.40 -0.39 9.17
N LEU A 32 -0.48 -0.51 8.22
CA LEU A 32 -0.35 -1.70 7.37
C LEU A 32 0.03 -2.95 8.18
N ASN A 33 0.96 -2.83 9.12
CA ASN A 33 1.29 -3.93 10.04
C ASN A 33 0.07 -4.37 10.86
N ALA A 34 -0.73 -3.42 11.36
CA ALA A 34 -1.91 -3.70 12.17
C ALA A 34 -3.04 -4.38 11.36
N VAL A 35 -3.12 -4.12 10.05
CA VAL A 35 -4.05 -4.78 9.12
C VAL A 35 -3.54 -6.17 8.69
N GLY A 36 -2.29 -6.50 8.97
CA GLY A 36 -1.69 -7.79 8.65
C GLY A 36 -1.03 -7.83 7.26
N ALA A 37 -0.67 -6.69 6.69
CA ALA A 37 0.14 -6.65 5.48
C ALA A 37 1.48 -7.35 5.71
N THR A 38 1.96 -8.12 4.73
CA THR A 38 3.24 -8.81 4.88
C THR A 38 4.40 -7.80 4.86
N PRO A 39 5.54 -8.10 5.50
CA PRO A 39 6.72 -7.23 5.42
C PRO A 39 7.14 -6.94 3.98
N GLN A 40 7.00 -7.92 3.08
CA GLN A 40 7.34 -7.77 1.67
C GLN A 40 6.37 -6.82 0.96
N ASP A 41 5.08 -6.86 1.25
CA ASP A 41 4.10 -5.91 0.70
C ASP A 41 4.37 -4.49 1.18
N ILE A 42 4.73 -4.33 2.46
CA ILE A 42 5.08 -3.01 3.02
C ILE A 42 6.31 -2.44 2.30
N ILE A 43 7.36 -3.24 2.10
CA ILE A 43 8.57 -2.81 1.38
C ILE A 43 8.24 -2.43 -0.07
N ASN A 44 7.48 -3.27 -0.77
CA ASN A 44 7.08 -3.01 -2.15
C ASN A 44 6.27 -1.72 -2.27
N LEU A 45 5.39 -1.45 -1.30
CA LEU A 45 4.64 -0.19 -1.24
C LEU A 45 5.56 1.01 -1.03
N ILE A 46 6.54 0.93 -0.12
CA ILE A 46 7.49 2.03 0.13
C ILE A 46 8.31 2.34 -1.13
N ILE A 47 8.76 1.31 -1.85
CA ILE A 47 9.45 1.47 -3.12
C ILE A 47 8.53 2.14 -4.16
N ALA A 48 7.24 1.76 -4.21
CA ALA A 48 6.29 2.41 -5.11
C ALA A 48 6.05 3.89 -4.77
N ILE A 49 6.03 4.25 -3.48
CA ILE A 49 5.93 5.64 -3.02
C ILE A 49 7.17 6.46 -3.45
N ASP A 50 8.37 5.87 -3.34
CA ASP A 50 9.62 6.47 -3.82
C ASP A 50 9.62 6.66 -5.35
N GLN A 51 9.27 5.63 -6.11
CA GLN A 51 9.16 5.69 -7.58
C GLN A 51 8.11 6.69 -8.07
N ALA A 52 7.03 6.88 -7.30
CA ALA A 52 6.02 7.89 -7.58
C ALA A 52 6.48 9.34 -7.29
N GLY A 53 7.67 9.52 -6.69
CA GLY A 53 8.17 10.82 -6.23
C GLY A 53 7.38 11.40 -5.06
N ALA A 54 6.58 10.57 -4.39
CA ALA A 54 5.76 10.97 -3.24
C ALA A 54 6.54 10.90 -1.92
N LEU A 55 7.72 10.28 -1.92
CA LEU A 55 8.59 10.21 -0.75
C LEU A 55 9.37 11.52 -0.59
N TYR A 56 9.13 12.22 0.53
CA TYR A 56 9.98 13.33 0.95
C TYR A 56 11.24 12.79 1.64
N GLY A 57 12.28 12.52 0.86
CA GLY A 57 13.55 11.97 1.37
C GLY A 57 14.22 11.04 0.35
N VAL A 58 15.11 10.18 0.86
CA VAL A 58 15.75 9.11 0.09
C VAL A 58 15.47 7.78 0.78
N LEU A 59 14.99 6.80 0.02
CA LEU A 59 14.84 5.44 0.51
C LEU A 59 16.22 4.75 0.58
N GLU A 60 16.63 4.33 1.77
CA GLU A 60 17.80 3.49 1.98
C GLU A 60 17.37 2.09 2.46
N ILE A 61 17.81 1.04 1.75
CA ILE A 61 17.59 -0.36 2.13
C ILE A 61 18.96 -0.93 2.52
N ARG A 62 19.07 -1.48 3.73
CA ARG A 62 20.31 -2.03 4.30
C ARG A 62 20.08 -3.41 4.87
#